data_AF-P28208-F1
#
_entry.id   AF-P28208-F1
#
_cell.length_a   1.000
_cell.length_b   1.000
_cell.length_c   1.000
_cell.angle_alpha   90.00
_cell.angle_beta   90.00
_cell.angle_gamma   90.00
#
_symmetry.space_group_name_H-M   'P 1'
#
loop_
_entity.id
_entity.type
_entity.pdbx_description
1 polymer ?
#
loop_
_entity_poly.entity_id
_entity_poly.type
_entity_poly.pdbx_seq_one_letter_code
_entity_poly.pdbx_strand_id
1 'polypeptide(L)'
;WRMVTEHTSTVIVMLTGLVEKGKKKCEKYWPDLGRRATYGQIALKTVDETHVGSYIKRMLEITSNGKMQFIHHFQFTSWPDYGVPVATSDLFRFHKAVTRIKTQKPIVV
;
A
#
# COMPACT_ATOMS: atom_id res chain seq x y z
N TRP A 1 10.98 1.90 2.64
CA TRP A 1 10.98 3.10 1.76
C TRP A 1 12.22 3.23 0.88
N ARG A 2 13.46 3.06 1.38
CA ARG A 2 14.67 3.13 0.54
C ARG A 2 14.62 2.26 -0.72
N MET A 3 14.23 0.98 -0.56
CA MET A 3 14.05 0.06 -1.69
C MET A 3 13.03 0.56 -2.72
N VAL A 4 11.91 1.13 -2.25
CA VAL A 4 10.84 1.70 -3.10
C VAL A 4 11.36 2.90 -3.91
N THR A 5 12.16 3.77 -3.29
CA THR A 5 12.76 4.93 -3.97
C THR A 5 13.85 4.52 -4.95
N GLU A 6 14.74 3.60 -4.56
CA GLU A 6 15.86 3.14 -5.40
C GLU A 6 15.37 2.42 -6.66
N HIS A 7 14.34 1.60 -6.54
CA HIS A 7 13.75 0.87 -7.68
C HIS A 7 12.70 1.68 -8.42
N THR A 8 12.44 2.93 -8.00
CA THR A 8 11.41 3.80 -8.59
C THR A 8 10.03 3.12 -8.64
N SER A 9 9.71 2.29 -7.64
CA SER A 9 8.46 1.55 -7.55
C SER A 9 7.30 2.51 -7.27
N THR A 10 6.28 2.47 -8.11
CA THR A 10 5.09 3.33 -8.02
C THR A 10 3.87 2.62 -7.46
N VAL A 11 3.97 1.32 -7.19
CA VAL A 11 2.87 0.49 -6.69
C VAL A 11 3.35 -0.38 -5.53
N ILE A 12 2.59 -0.37 -4.44
CA ILE A 12 2.73 -1.29 -3.31
C ILE A 12 1.41 -2.02 -3.15
N VAL A 13 1.46 -3.34 -3.06
CA VAL A 13 0.38 -4.24 -2.67
C VAL A 13 0.70 -4.73 -1.26
N MET A 14 -0.30 -4.75 -0.39
CA MET A 14 -0.22 -5.27 0.97
C MET A 14 -1.39 -6.22 1.15
N LEU A 15 -1.12 -7.47 1.54
CA LEU A 15 -2.13 -8.53 1.62
C LEU A 15 -2.51 -8.91 3.06
N THR A 16 -2.15 -8.08 4.04
CA THR A 16 -2.37 -8.36 5.47
C THR A 16 -2.90 -7.14 6.21
N GLY A 17 -3.58 -7.38 7.33
CA GLY A 17 -3.87 -6.35 8.32
C GLY A 17 -2.62 -5.91 9.10
N LEU A 18 -2.73 -4.83 9.87
CA LEU A 18 -1.67 -4.46 10.82
C LEU A 18 -1.64 -5.41 12.02
N VAL A 19 -2.83 -5.82 12.48
CA VAL A 19 -3.05 -6.74 13.59
C VAL A 19 -4.11 -7.74 13.18
N GLU A 20 -3.85 -9.02 13.40
CA GLU A 20 -4.79 -10.12 13.15
C GLU A 20 -4.84 -11.03 14.38
N LYS A 21 -6.05 -11.30 14.89
CA LYS A 21 -6.27 -12.11 16.11
C LYS A 21 -5.38 -11.68 17.30
N GLY A 22 -5.23 -10.38 17.49
CA GLY A 22 -4.41 -9.79 18.57
C GLY A 22 -2.89 -9.86 18.34
N LYS A 23 -2.42 -10.46 17.24
CA LYS A 23 -1.00 -10.51 16.89
C LYS A 23 -0.66 -9.44 15.86
N LYS A 24 0.40 -8.68 16.11
CA LYS A 24 0.95 -7.73 15.14
C LYS A 24 1.53 -8.49 13.93
N LYS A 25 1.11 -8.10 12.73
CA LYS A 25 1.52 -8.73 11.45
C LYS A 25 2.42 -7.83 10.62
N CYS A 26 2.12 -6.54 10.62
CA CYS A 26 2.87 -5.56 9.87
C CYS A 26 3.00 -4.27 10.68
N GLU A 27 4.14 -3.59 10.55
CA GLU A 27 4.27 -2.22 11.03
C GLU A 27 3.47 -1.30 10.13
N LYS A 28 2.84 -0.28 10.71
CA LYS A 28 2.24 0.77 9.89
C LYS A 28 3.36 1.67 9.35
N TYR A 29 3.79 1.38 8.12
CA TYR A 29 4.89 2.10 7.46
C TYR A 29 4.45 3.35 6.68
N TRP A 30 3.19 3.78 6.81
CA TRP A 30 2.64 4.98 6.17
C TRP A 30 1.93 5.86 7.22
N PRO A 31 1.91 7.19 7.06
CA PRO A 31 1.20 8.10 7.97
C PRO A 31 -0.31 8.05 7.73
N ASP A 32 -1.08 8.56 8.68
CA ASP A 32 -2.52 8.79 8.49
C ASP A 32 -2.82 9.79 7.37
N LEU A 33 -4.03 9.76 6.83
CA LEU A 33 -4.50 10.69 5.81
C LEU A 33 -4.25 12.15 6.23
N GLY A 34 -3.64 12.92 5.34
CA GLY A 34 -3.27 14.32 5.58
C GLY A 34 -2.01 14.51 6.44
N ARG A 35 -1.47 13.46 7.06
CA ARG A 35 -0.28 13.52 7.90
C ARG A 35 1.00 13.21 7.12
N ARG A 36 2.12 13.67 7.68
CA ARG A 36 3.49 13.43 7.18
C ARG A 36 4.25 12.55 8.17
N ALA A 37 5.15 11.73 7.65
CA ALA A 37 6.12 10.96 8.42
C ALA A 37 7.48 10.99 7.72
N THR A 38 8.56 10.93 8.48
CA THR A 38 9.93 10.93 7.96
C THR A 38 10.60 9.59 8.28
N TYR A 39 11.21 8.97 7.28
CA TYR A 39 11.93 7.71 7.37
C TYR A 39 13.37 7.91 6.89
N GLY A 40 14.26 8.33 7.79
CA GLY A 40 15.61 8.78 7.43
C GLY A 40 15.55 10.06 6.58
N GLN A 41 16.11 10.03 5.37
CA GLN A 41 16.10 11.15 4.42
C GLN A 41 14.85 11.18 3.51
N ILE A 42 13.87 10.31 3.79
CA ILE A 42 12.67 10.14 2.97
C ILE A 42 11.48 10.74 3.72
N ALA A 43 10.84 11.75 3.14
CA ALA A 43 9.58 12.29 3.64
C ALA A 43 8.40 11.60 2.93
N LEU A 44 7.37 11.24 3.68
CA LEU A 44 6.16 10.60 3.20
C LEU A 44 4.93 11.40 3.63
N LYS A 45 3.92 11.52 2.77
CA LYS A 45 2.60 12.07 3.09
C LYS A 45 1.51 11.18 2.50
N THR A 46 0.47 10.88 3.27
CA THR A 46 -0.73 10.25 2.72
C THR A 46 -1.64 11.37 2.21
N VAL A 47 -1.80 11.46 0.90
CA VAL A 47 -2.56 12.55 0.25
C VAL A 47 -4.01 12.18 -0.06
N ASP A 48 -4.27 10.88 -0.26
CA ASP A 48 -5.61 10.35 -0.49
C ASP A 48 -5.74 8.95 0.13
N GLU A 49 -6.94 8.61 0.60
CA GLU A 49 -7.31 7.30 1.11
C GLU A 49 -8.78 7.00 0.76
N THR A 50 -9.01 5.92 0.02
CA THR A 50 -10.34 5.45 -0.37
C THR A 50 -10.55 4.02 0.09
N HIS A 51 -11.65 3.77 0.82
CA HIS A 51 -12.06 2.44 1.27
C HIS A 51 -13.01 1.83 0.25
N VAL A 52 -12.69 0.65 -0.27
CA VAL A 52 -13.43 -0.03 -1.35
C VAL A 52 -13.82 -1.44 -0.92
N GLY A 53 -14.66 -1.52 0.13
CA GLY A 53 -15.15 -2.78 0.68
C GLY A 53 -14.04 -3.67 1.22
N SER A 54 -13.48 -4.54 0.38
CA SER A 54 -12.47 -5.55 0.71
C SER A 54 -11.03 -5.07 0.62
N TYR A 55 -10.79 -3.82 0.22
CA TYR A 55 -9.47 -3.23 0.19
C TYR A 55 -9.48 -1.72 0.40
N ILE A 56 -8.33 -1.18 0.79
CA ILE A 56 -8.06 0.25 0.92
C ILE A 56 -7.06 0.64 -0.16
N LYS A 57 -7.33 1.75 -0.85
CA LYS A 57 -6.41 2.39 -1.78
C LYS A 57 -5.92 3.69 -1.16
N ARG A 58 -4.61 3.90 -1.15
CA ARG A 58 -3.99 5.16 -0.74
C ARG A 58 -3.15 5.73 -1.87
N MET A 59 -3.07 7.05 -1.92
CA MET A 59 -2.04 7.76 -2.67
C MET A 59 -1.03 8.32 -1.67
N LEU A 60 0.22 7.93 -1.84
CA LEU A 60 1.32 8.38 -1.00
C LEU A 60 2.22 9.29 -1.83
N GLU A 61 2.48 10.49 -1.33
CA GLU A 61 3.52 11.38 -1.84
C GLU A 61 4.81 11.06 -1.10
N ILE A 62 5.88 10.75 -1.83
CA ILE A 62 7.19 10.48 -1.27
C ILE A 62 8.21 11.46 -1.87
N THR A 63 9.02 12.05 -1.00
CA THR A 63 10.08 12.97 -1.37
C THR A 63 11.40 12.42 -0.85
N SER A 64 12.36 12.21 -1.74
CA SER A 64 13.69 11.69 -1.43
C SER A 64 14.72 12.30 -2.36
N ASN A 65 15.84 12.79 -1.83
CA ASN A 65 16.94 13.42 -2.60
C ASN A 65 16.44 14.51 -3.57
N GLY A 66 15.52 15.36 -3.11
CA GLY A 66 14.91 16.43 -3.91
C GLY A 66 13.93 15.97 -4.99
N LYS A 67 13.72 14.66 -5.18
CA LYS A 67 12.75 14.10 -6.13
C LYS A 67 11.46 13.73 -5.41
N MET A 68 10.34 14.19 -5.96
CA MET A 68 9.00 13.81 -5.54
C MET A 68 8.45 12.75 -6.49
N GLN A 69 7.78 11.73 -5.96
CA GLN A 69 7.01 10.76 -6.74
C GLN A 69 5.73 10.37 -5.99
N PHE A 70 4.73 9.87 -6.72
CA PHE A 70 3.50 9.33 -6.14
C PHE A 70 3.52 7.80 -6.17
N ILE A 71 3.02 7.19 -5.11
CA ILE A 71 2.92 5.75 -4.94
C ILE A 71 1.46 5.36 -4.69
N HIS A 72 0.97 4.45 -5.50
CA HIS A 72 -0.29 3.76 -5.25
C HIS A 72 -0.06 2.64 -4.22
N HIS A 73 -0.66 2.77 -3.05
CA HIS A 73 -0.65 1.73 -2.03
C HIS A 73 -2.02 1.06 -1.98
N PHE A 74 -2.04 -0.26 -2.13
CA PHE A 74 -3.23 -1.09 -2.11
C PHE A 74 -3.12 -2.08 -0.96
N GLN A 75 -4.04 -2.02 -0.01
CA GLN A 75 -4.10 -2.96 1.11
C GLN A 75 -5.37 -3.79 0.99
N PHE A 76 -5.24 -5.08 0.71
CA PHE A 76 -6.35 -6.02 0.77
C PHE A 76 -6.60 -6.40 2.23
N THR A 77 -7.80 -6.10 2.73
CA THR A 77 -8.12 -6.16 4.16
C THR A 77 -8.96 -7.39 4.53
N SER A 78 -9.45 -8.13 3.55
CA SER A 78 -10.35 -9.27 3.75
C SER A 78 -9.68 -10.64 3.60
N TRP A 79 -8.35 -10.71 3.60
CA TRP A 79 -7.63 -11.98 3.59
C TRP A 79 -7.36 -12.46 5.03
N PRO A 80 -7.86 -13.64 5.44
CA PRO A 80 -7.57 -14.20 6.76
C PRO A 80 -6.23 -14.93 6.78
N ASP A 81 -5.45 -14.77 7.87
CA ASP A 81 -4.23 -15.56 8.16
C ASP A 81 -4.32 -17.06 7.86
N TYR A 82 -5.47 -17.67 8.19
CA TYR A 82 -5.73 -19.09 7.98
C TYR A 82 -6.93 -19.22 7.04
N GLY A 83 -6.64 -19.56 5.79
CA GLY A 83 -7.64 -19.79 4.76
C GLY A 83 -7.46 -18.88 3.55
N VAL A 84 -8.56 -18.69 2.85
CA VAL A 84 -8.66 -17.85 1.65
C VAL A 84 -9.78 -16.83 1.84
N PRO A 85 -9.80 -15.72 1.09
CA PRO A 85 -10.91 -14.78 1.12
C PRO A 85 -12.24 -15.50 0.86
N VAL A 86 -13.27 -15.19 1.67
CA VAL A 86 -14.59 -15.85 1.59
C VAL A 86 -15.21 -15.64 0.22
N ALA A 87 -15.08 -14.43 -0.32
CA ALA A 87 -15.54 -14.09 -1.66
C ALA A 87 -14.35 -13.97 -2.62
N THR A 88 -14.22 -14.92 -3.55
CA THR A 88 -13.21 -14.85 -4.62
C THR A 88 -13.37 -13.61 -5.49
N SER A 89 -14.60 -13.12 -5.65
CA SER A 89 -14.93 -11.89 -6.39
C SER A 89 -14.23 -10.65 -5.83
N ASP A 90 -13.97 -10.60 -4.51
CA ASP A 90 -13.25 -9.50 -3.88
C ASP A 90 -11.78 -9.49 -4.28
N LEU A 91 -11.14 -10.67 -4.27
CA LEU A 91 -9.77 -10.80 -4.74
C LEU A 91 -9.65 -10.45 -6.23
N PHE A 92 -10.60 -10.88 -7.07
CA PHE A 92 -10.64 -10.49 -8.48
C PHE A 92 -10.82 -8.98 -8.67
N ARG A 93 -11.70 -8.34 -7.88
CA ARG A 93 -11.91 -6.88 -7.94
C ARG A 93 -10.64 -6.13 -7.51
N PHE A 94 -9.99 -6.60 -6.45
CA PHE A 94 -8.71 -6.06 -5.99
C PHE A 94 -7.62 -6.20 -7.05
N HIS A 95 -7.43 -7.40 -7.60
CA HIS A 95 -6.47 -7.65 -8.67
C HIS A 95 -6.73 -6.76 -9.89
N LYS A 96 -7.99 -6.59 -10.31
CA LYS A 96 -8.37 -5.65 -11.38
C LYS A 96 -8.03 -4.20 -11.02
N ALA A 97 -8.19 -3.79 -9.76
CA ALA A 97 -7.85 -2.44 -9.32
C ALA A 97 -6.33 -2.17 -9.37
N VAL A 98 -5.51 -3.14 -8.94
CA VAL A 98 -4.05 -3.05 -9.00
C VAL A 98 -3.56 -3.04 -10.46
N THR A 99 -4.02 -3.98 -11.28
CA THR A 99 -3.55 -4.14 -12.69
C THR A 99 -4.03 -3.05 -13.65
N ARG A 100 -4.99 -2.21 -13.24
CA ARG A 100 -5.35 -0.96 -13.93
C ARG A 100 -4.22 0.08 -13.86
N ILE A 101 -3.38 0.04 -12.82
CA ILE A 101 -2.20 0.88 -12.73
C ILE A 101 -1.10 0.24 -13.58
N LYS A 102 -0.90 0.77 -14.79
CA LYS A 102 0.17 0.31 -15.69
C LYS A 102 1.51 0.87 -15.22
N THR A 103 2.46 -0.02 -14.99
CA THR A 103 3.84 0.33 -14.65
C THR A 103 4.80 -0.69 -15.24
N GLN A 104 5.96 -0.23 -15.70
CA GLN A 104 7.09 -1.10 -16.08
C GLN A 104 8.09 -1.28 -14.92
N LYS A 105 7.85 -0.60 -13.80
CA LYS A 105 8.69 -0.66 -12.60
C LYS A 105 8.25 -1.83 -11.72
N PRO A 106 9.14 -2.36 -10.86
CA PRO A 106 8.77 -3.42 -9.94
C PRO A 106 7.59 -3.01 -9.04
N ILE A 107 6.61 -3.91 -8.90
CA ILE A 107 5.54 -3.79 -7.91
C ILE A 107 6.03 -4.44 -6.63
N VAL A 108 5.97 -3.70 -5.52
CA VAL A 108 6.27 -4.25 -4.20
C VAL A 108 5.01 -4.94 -3.66
N VAL A 109 5.12 -6.18 -3.21
CA VAL A 109 4.01 -6.98 -2.66
C VAL A 109 4.38 -7.45 -1.25
#